data_AF-A0A940NLW6-F1
#
_entry.id   AF-A0A940NLW6-F1
#
_cell.length_a   1.000
_cell.length_b   1.000
_cell.length_c   1.000
_cell.angle_alpha   90.00
_cell.angle_beta   90.00
_cell.angle_gamma   90.00
#
_symmetry.space_group_name_H-M   'P 1'
#
loop_
_entity.id
_entity.type
_entity.pdbx_description
1 polymer ?
#
loop_
_entity_poly.entity_id
_entity_poly.type
_entity_poly.pdbx_seq_one_letter_code
_entity_poly.pdbx_strand_id
1 'polypeptide(L)'
;MEMQAALSRTLDVRTRERIAIAVSEVNGCDYCVCAHSYVAHYFAKLVPQEIALNRVGRSLNRDAESAIRFARKVSVSRGKVRTEDLNDIRAAGYSDAQIVEIIALCAQVFLTNLLANVFDIQPDFPEF
;
A
#
# COMPACT_ATOMS: atom_id res chain seq x y z
N MET A 1 12.91 -10.51 -4.64
CA MET A 1 13.40 -10.44 -3.25
C MET A 1 14.27 -9.20 -3.00
N GLU A 2 15.17 -8.82 -3.93
CA GLU A 2 16.05 -7.65 -3.76
C GLU A 2 15.34 -6.29 -3.72
N MET A 3 14.32 -6.09 -4.57
CA MET A 3 13.59 -4.81 -4.62
C MET A 3 12.89 -4.50 -3.29
N GLN A 4 12.24 -5.48 -2.67
CA GLN A 4 11.56 -5.24 -1.39
C GLN A 4 12.53 -4.97 -0.23
N ALA A 5 13.71 -5.58 -0.24
CA ALA A 5 14.76 -5.30 0.76
C ALA A 5 15.36 -3.89 0.59
N ALA A 6 15.45 -3.41 -0.65
CA ALA A 6 15.87 -2.03 -0.93
C ALA A 6 14.80 -1.01 -0.48
N LEU A 7 13.52 -1.37 -0.54
CA LEU A 7 12.36 -0.52 -0.26
C LEU A 7 11.76 -0.70 1.15
N SER A 8 12.50 -1.30 2.07
CA SER A 8 12.05 -1.54 3.45
C SER A 8 13.02 -0.96 4.46
N ARG A 9 13.33 0.34 4.33
CA ARG A 9 14.37 0.99 5.13
C ARG A 9 13.81 1.95 6.17
N THR A 10 12.66 2.55 5.89
CA THR A 10 12.11 3.66 6.68
C THR A 10 10.67 3.45 7.13
N LEU A 11 9.91 2.54 6.48
CA LEU A 11 8.55 2.17 6.90
C LEU A 11 8.52 0.81 7.59
N ASP A 12 7.72 0.71 8.65
CA ASP A 12 7.45 -0.56 9.29
C ASP A 12 6.63 -1.49 8.37
N VAL A 13 6.66 -2.80 8.67
CA VAL A 13 5.93 -3.79 7.85
C VAL A 13 4.42 -3.50 7.82
N ARG A 14 3.85 -3.02 8.92
CA ARG A 14 2.41 -2.75 9.00
C ARG A 14 2.00 -1.65 8.03
N THR A 15 2.75 -0.55 7.96
CA THR A 15 2.47 0.57 7.06
C THR A 15 2.65 0.17 5.60
N ARG A 16 3.67 -0.65 5.30
CA ARG A 16 3.89 -1.16 3.94
C ARG A 16 2.73 -2.04 3.46
N GLU A 17 2.26 -2.97 4.28
CA GLU A 17 1.13 -3.83 3.88
C GLU A 17 -0.18 -3.04 3.78
N ARG A 18 -0.44 -2.07 4.66
CA ARG A 18 -1.59 -1.16 4.54
C ARG A 18 -1.62 -0.43 3.19
N ILE A 19 -0.47 0.10 2.77
CA ILE A 19 -0.32 0.77 1.47
C ILE A 19 -0.53 -0.23 0.33
N ALA A 20 0.08 -1.41 0.41
CA ALA A 20 0.01 -2.40 -0.65
C ALA A 20 -1.42 -2.90 -0.90
N ILE A 21 -2.21 -3.12 0.16
CA ILE A 21 -3.64 -3.44 0.06
C ILE A 21 -4.37 -2.29 -0.66
N ALA A 22 -4.19 -1.06 -0.20
CA ALA A 22 -4.90 0.10 -0.73
C ALA A 22 -4.56 0.40 -2.20
N VAL A 23 -3.31 0.17 -2.62
CA VAL A 23 -2.87 0.33 -4.00
C VAL A 23 -3.40 -0.81 -4.88
N SER A 24 -3.39 -2.05 -4.37
CA SER A 24 -3.92 -3.21 -5.09
C SER A 24 -5.42 -3.08 -5.35
N GLU A 25 -6.17 -2.52 -4.42
CA GLU A 25 -7.59 -2.15 -4.59
C GLU A 25 -7.79 -1.10 -5.69
N VAL A 26 -6.97 -0.04 -5.70
CA VAL A 26 -7.03 0.98 -6.77
C VAL A 26 -6.77 0.37 -8.15
N ASN A 27 -5.84 -0.59 -8.22
CA ASN A 27 -5.46 -1.24 -9.48
C ASN A 27 -6.38 -2.42 -9.86
N GLY A 28 -7.30 -2.83 -8.98
CA GLY A 28 -8.18 -3.98 -9.19
C GLY A 28 -7.40 -5.30 -9.35
N CYS A 29 -6.45 -5.59 -8.47
CA CYS A 29 -5.77 -6.90 -8.42
C CYS A 29 -6.26 -7.74 -7.22
N ASP A 30 -7.21 -8.64 -7.45
CA ASP A 30 -7.79 -9.47 -6.39
C ASP A 30 -6.74 -10.39 -5.74
N TYR A 31 -5.89 -11.05 -6.54
CA TYR A 31 -4.80 -11.87 -6.03
C TYR A 31 -3.90 -11.08 -5.06
N CYS A 32 -3.55 -9.86 -5.43
CA CYS A 32 -2.65 -9.02 -4.67
C CYS A 32 -3.32 -8.49 -3.39
N VAL A 33 -4.62 -8.16 -3.44
CA VAL A 33 -5.39 -7.81 -2.25
C VAL A 33 -5.41 -8.98 -1.28
N CYS A 34 -5.69 -10.20 -1.74
CA CYS A 34 -5.68 -11.39 -0.89
C CYS A 34 -4.29 -11.69 -0.31
N ALA A 35 -3.24 -11.64 -1.14
CA ALA A 35 -1.87 -11.88 -0.71
C ALA A 35 -1.40 -10.87 0.35
N HIS A 36 -1.59 -9.57 0.12
CA HIS A 36 -1.20 -8.54 1.08
C HIS A 36 -2.09 -8.54 2.33
N SER A 37 -3.36 -8.92 2.24
CA SER A 37 -4.23 -9.11 3.40
C SER A 37 -3.78 -10.28 4.27
N TYR A 38 -3.37 -11.40 3.65
CA TYR A 38 -2.78 -12.54 4.35
C TYR A 38 -1.49 -12.13 5.07
N VAL A 39 -0.59 -11.41 4.40
CA VAL A 39 0.66 -10.93 5.01
C VAL A 39 0.38 -9.95 6.14
N ALA A 40 -0.52 -9.00 5.94
CA ALA A 40 -0.96 -8.05 6.94
C ALA A 40 -1.49 -8.73 8.20
N HIS A 41 -2.34 -9.75 8.05
CA HIS A 41 -2.94 -10.45 9.17
C HIS A 41 -1.92 -11.31 9.91
N TYR A 42 -1.25 -12.22 9.21
CA TYR A 42 -0.44 -13.25 9.85
C TYR A 42 0.95 -12.77 10.25
N PHE A 43 1.57 -11.87 9.49
CA PHE A 43 2.94 -11.43 9.74
C PHE A 43 2.99 -10.02 10.33
N ALA A 44 2.17 -9.09 9.85
CA ALA A 44 2.12 -7.74 10.40
C ALA A 44 1.19 -7.61 11.63
N LYS A 45 0.40 -8.66 11.92
CA LYS A 45 -0.54 -8.75 13.06
C LYS A 45 -1.61 -7.65 13.02
N LEU A 46 -2.10 -7.30 11.82
CA LEU A 46 -3.25 -6.41 11.66
C LEU A 46 -4.55 -7.19 11.88
N VAL A 47 -5.49 -6.57 12.59
CA VAL A 47 -6.83 -7.15 12.80
C VAL A 47 -7.65 -7.05 11.51
N PRO A 48 -8.61 -7.96 11.26
CA PRO A 48 -9.43 -7.93 10.05
C PRO A 48 -10.13 -6.59 9.79
N GLN A 49 -10.59 -5.92 10.86
CA GLN A 49 -11.20 -4.58 10.76
C GLN A 49 -10.23 -3.54 10.17
N GLU A 50 -8.95 -3.61 10.51
CA GLU A 50 -7.93 -2.71 9.96
C GLU A 50 -7.73 -2.97 8.47
N ILE A 51 -7.63 -4.25 8.08
CA ILE A 51 -7.47 -4.69 6.68
C ILE A 51 -8.65 -4.20 5.84
N ALA A 52 -9.89 -4.40 6.29
CA ALA A 52 -11.10 -3.93 5.62
C ALA A 52 -11.10 -2.40 5.43
N LEU A 53 -10.62 -1.64 6.42
CA LEU A 53 -10.46 -0.19 6.30
C LEU A 53 -9.37 0.17 5.27
N ASN A 54 -8.25 -0.53 5.25
CA ASN A 54 -7.16 -0.26 4.31
C ASN A 54 -7.61 -0.43 2.86
N ARG A 55 -8.50 -1.40 2.59
CA ARG A 55 -9.08 -1.64 1.26
C ARG A 55 -9.79 -0.39 0.70
N VAL A 56 -10.52 0.32 1.56
CA VAL A 56 -11.22 1.57 1.22
C VAL A 56 -10.39 2.84 1.48
N GLY A 57 -9.10 2.71 1.73
CA GLY A 57 -8.19 3.84 1.91
C GLY A 57 -8.24 4.51 3.29
N ARG A 58 -8.62 3.76 4.33
CA ARG A 58 -8.74 4.21 5.71
C ARG A 58 -7.85 3.38 6.65
N SER A 59 -7.68 3.83 7.89
CA SER A 59 -6.98 3.06 8.94
C SER A 59 -7.47 3.45 10.33
N LEU A 60 -7.39 2.51 11.28
CA LEU A 60 -7.56 2.77 12.71
C LEU A 60 -6.37 3.59 13.27
N ASN A 61 -5.25 3.64 12.56
CA ASN A 61 -4.08 4.47 12.88
C ASN A 61 -4.08 5.71 11.96
N ARG A 62 -4.17 6.90 12.55
CA ARG A 62 -4.25 8.17 11.79
C ARG A 62 -3.00 8.48 10.97
N ASP A 63 -1.83 8.12 11.47
CA ASP A 63 -0.57 8.36 10.76
C ASP A 63 -0.52 7.46 9.53
N ALA A 64 -0.83 6.17 9.71
CA ALA A 64 -0.91 5.21 8.61
C ALA A 64 -2.02 5.57 7.60
N GLU A 65 -3.17 6.10 8.05
CA GLU A 65 -4.22 6.58 7.15
C GLU A 65 -3.70 7.65 6.18
N SER A 66 -2.83 8.56 6.66
CA SER A 66 -2.24 9.60 5.82
C SER A 66 -1.36 9.00 4.71
N ALA A 67 -0.52 8.02 5.04
CA ALA A 67 0.28 7.31 4.04
C ALA A 67 -0.57 6.54 3.02
N ILE A 68 -1.62 5.86 3.48
CA ILE A 68 -2.56 5.14 2.62
C ILE A 68 -3.24 6.10 1.65
N ARG A 69 -3.75 7.23 2.14
CA ARG A 69 -4.41 8.24 1.30
C ARG A 69 -3.45 8.82 0.26
N PHE A 70 -2.23 9.15 0.66
CA PHE A 70 -1.21 9.63 -0.26
C PHE A 70 -0.88 8.58 -1.34
N ALA A 71 -0.63 7.33 -0.95
CA ALA A 71 -0.36 6.23 -1.88
C ALA A 71 -1.51 5.99 -2.87
N ARG A 72 -2.76 6.00 -2.40
CA ARG A 72 -3.93 5.91 -3.28
C ARG A 72 -3.97 7.06 -4.28
N LYS A 73 -3.67 8.28 -3.85
CA LYS A 73 -3.64 9.46 -4.72
C LYS A 73 -2.57 9.34 -5.78
N VAL A 74 -1.37 8.86 -5.42
CA VAL A 74 -0.30 8.53 -6.37
C VAL A 74 -0.79 7.52 -7.41
N SER A 75 -1.42 6.43 -6.99
CA SER A 75 -1.90 5.37 -7.89
C SER A 75 -3.02 5.84 -8.82
N VAL A 76 -4.06 6.49 -8.29
CA VAL A 76 -5.20 6.99 -9.08
C VAL A 76 -4.75 8.06 -10.09
N SER A 77 -3.88 8.99 -9.67
CA SER A 77 -3.41 10.07 -10.54
C SER A 77 -2.25 9.67 -11.46
N ARG A 78 -1.75 8.43 -11.35
CA ARG A 78 -0.53 7.96 -12.02
C ARG A 78 0.67 8.89 -11.76
N GLY A 79 0.85 9.25 -10.49
CA GLY A 79 1.94 10.10 -10.01
C GLY A 79 1.76 11.60 -10.21
N LYS A 80 0.65 12.05 -10.84
CA LYS A 80 0.34 13.47 -11.04
C LYS A 80 -0.26 14.11 -9.78
N VAL A 81 0.46 14.01 -8.66
CA VAL A 81 0.11 14.64 -7.39
C VAL A 81 0.43 16.13 -7.41
N ARG A 82 -0.26 16.90 -6.56
CA ARG A 82 -0.03 18.34 -6.42
C ARG A 82 0.96 18.62 -5.29
N THR A 83 1.48 19.85 -5.25
CA THR A 83 2.35 20.30 -4.15
C THR A 83 1.66 20.19 -2.79
N GLU A 84 0.34 20.46 -2.74
CA GLU A 84 -0.44 20.35 -1.51
C GLU A 84 -0.46 18.91 -0.99
N ASP A 85 -0.49 17.90 -1.86
CA ASP A 85 -0.47 16.48 -1.46
C ASP A 85 0.83 16.10 -0.76
N LEU A 86 1.95 16.67 -1.23
CA LEU A 86 3.26 16.49 -0.60
C LEU A 86 3.37 17.26 0.71
N ASN A 87 2.74 18.43 0.81
CA ASN A 87 2.72 19.21 2.04
C ASN A 87 1.88 18.51 3.12
N ASP A 88 0.72 17.96 2.76
CA ASP A 88 -0.17 17.27 3.67
C ASP A 88 0.50 16.04 4.30
N ILE A 89 1.18 15.22 3.50
CA ILE A 89 1.86 14.02 4.02
C ILE A 89 3.07 14.37 4.90
N ARG A 90 3.79 15.46 4.58
CA ARG A 90 4.85 16.00 5.45
C ARG A 90 4.30 16.54 6.77
N ALA A 91 3.17 17.25 6.72
CA ALA A 91 2.50 17.74 7.92
C ALA A 91 1.98 16.60 8.81
N ALA A 92 1.69 15.43 8.23
CA ALA A 92 1.39 14.19 8.95
C ALA A 92 2.63 13.52 9.58
N GLY A 93 3.83 14.11 9.45
CA GLY A 93 5.05 13.64 10.11
C GLY A 93 5.94 12.72 9.27
N TYR A 94 5.61 12.49 8.00
CA TYR A 94 6.45 11.68 7.11
C TYR A 94 7.64 12.49 6.58
N SER A 95 8.83 11.93 6.72
CA SER A 95 10.05 12.47 6.11
C SER A 95 10.08 12.26 4.59
N ASP A 96 10.89 13.05 3.88
CA ASP A 96 11.07 12.87 2.43
C ASP A 96 11.56 11.46 2.06
N ALA A 97 12.40 10.85 2.91
CA ALA A 97 12.86 9.47 2.71
C ALA A 97 11.70 8.47 2.78
N GLN A 98 10.79 8.63 3.74
CA GLN A 98 9.58 7.79 3.83
C GLN A 98 8.62 8.05 2.68
N ILE A 99 8.48 9.31 2.22
CA ILE A 99 7.65 9.64 1.07
C ILE A 99 8.19 8.94 -0.20
N VAL A 100 9.51 8.96 -0.41
CA VAL A 100 10.17 8.22 -1.48
C VAL A 100 9.90 6.71 -1.37
N GLU A 101 9.97 6.14 -0.15
CA GLU A 101 9.64 4.73 0.08
C GLU A 101 8.17 4.41 -0.23
N ILE A 102 7.22 5.29 0.11
CA ILE A 102 5.80 5.12 -0.25
C ILE A 102 5.64 5.10 -1.79
N ILE A 103 6.27 6.04 -2.50
CA ILE A 103 6.18 6.11 -3.97
C ILE A 103 6.78 4.87 -4.62
N ALA A 104 7.96 4.45 -4.15
CA ALA A 104 8.61 3.26 -4.66
C ALA A 104 7.81 1.99 -4.37
N LEU A 105 7.16 1.90 -3.21
CA LEU A 105 6.23 0.82 -2.88
C LEU A 105 5.02 0.82 -3.83
N CYS A 106 4.46 2.00 -4.17
CA CYS A 106 3.38 2.09 -5.16
C CYS A 106 3.82 1.54 -6.52
N ALA A 107 5.05 1.85 -6.96
CA ALA A 107 5.59 1.34 -8.22
C ALA A 107 5.82 -0.18 -8.17
N GLN A 108 6.37 -0.70 -7.07
CA GLN A 108 6.54 -2.13 -6.86
C GLN A 108 5.20 -2.88 -6.90
N VAL A 109 4.20 -2.39 -6.16
CA VAL A 109 2.87 -3.01 -6.09
C VAL A 109 2.17 -2.89 -7.44
N PHE A 110 2.31 -1.78 -8.15
CA PHE A 110 1.79 -1.66 -9.52
C PHE A 110 2.38 -2.72 -10.45
N LEU A 111 3.70 -2.96 -10.40
CA LEU A 111 4.34 -4.00 -11.21
C LEU A 111 3.76 -5.39 -10.90
N THR A 112 3.61 -5.75 -9.63
CA THR A 112 3.06 -7.06 -9.26
C THR A 112 1.57 -7.18 -9.58
N ASN A 113 0.79 -6.12 -9.38
CA ASN A 113 -0.61 -6.05 -9.80
C ASN A 113 -0.74 -6.22 -11.31
N LEU A 114 0.08 -5.52 -12.10
CA LEU A 114 0.07 -5.60 -13.55
C LEU A 114 0.34 -7.04 -14.01
N LEU A 115 1.37 -7.69 -13.46
CA LEU A 115 1.69 -9.08 -13.79
C LEU A 115 0.55 -10.02 -13.43
N ALA A 116 0.02 -9.94 -12.20
CA ALA A 116 -1.07 -10.79 -11.76
C ALA A 116 -2.34 -10.62 -12.62
N ASN A 117 -2.71 -9.38 -12.94
CA ASN A 117 -3.87 -9.08 -13.77
C ASN A 117 -3.68 -9.54 -15.22
N VAL A 118 -2.49 -9.34 -15.81
CA VAL A 118 -2.21 -9.79 -17.20
C VAL A 118 -2.31 -11.30 -17.33
N PHE A 119 -1.90 -12.04 -16.30
CA PHE A 119 -1.97 -13.51 -16.28
C PHE A 119 -3.24 -14.07 -15.63
N ASP A 120 -4.18 -13.22 -15.22
CA ASP A 120 -5.42 -13.61 -14.53
C ASP A 120 -5.16 -14.60 -13.38
N ILE A 121 -4.14 -14.30 -12.56
CA ILE A 121 -3.75 -15.15 -11.43
C ILE A 121 -4.90 -15.14 -10.42
N GLN A 122 -5.44 -16.33 -10.15
CA GLN A 122 -6.53 -16.48 -9.19
C GLN A 122 -6.01 -16.43 -7.74
N PRO A 123 -6.74 -15.81 -6.80
CA PRO A 123 -6.40 -15.84 -5.39
C PRO A 123 -6.26 -17.28 -4.85
N ASP A 124 -5.16 -17.57 -4.16
CA ASP A 124 -4.89 -18.83 -3.47
C ASP A 124 -4.68 -18.64 -1.95
N PHE A 125 -4.96 -17.44 -1.45
CA PHE A 125 -4.94 -17.06 -0.04
C PHE A 125 -6.35 -16.96 0.55
N PRO A 126 -6.53 -17.07 1.88
CA PRO A 126 -7.79 -16.77 2.55
C PRO A 126 -8.31 -15.36 2.24
N GLU A 127 -9.64 -15.21 2.17
CA GLU A 127 -10.30 -13.90 2.05
C GLU A 127 -10.38 -13.17 3.39
N PHE A 128 -10.28 -11.83 3.35
CA PHE A 128 -10.30 -10.91 4.50
C PHE A 128 -11.20 -9.70 4.28
#